data_AF-A0A202E7T0-F1
#
_entry.id   AF-A0A202E7T0-F1
#
_cell.length_a   1.000
_cell.length_b   1.000
_cell.length_c   1.000
_cell.angle_alpha   90.00
_cell.angle_beta   90.00
_cell.angle_gamma   90.00
#
_symmetry.space_group_name_H-M   'P 1'
#
loop_
_entity.id
_entity.type
_entity.pdbx_description
1 polymer ?
#
loop_
_entity_poly.entity_id
_entity_poly.type
_entity_poly.pdbx_seq_one_letter_code
_entity_poly.pdbx_strand_id
1 'polypeptide(L)'
;MLLTVSGPPGSGKSTTAELLADAFDLDHVSGGDIFRELADERGYTPLEFNKLAEENDEIDRDLDRRLRDIAVTEDDLVLESRLAGWLAGDEADFKFWLDAPAAVRGERIADREDKDPVRATEETKAREASEAQRYEDYYEIDIRDLTIYDLSVNTARWNPDAVLDMLVTAVEEYDDDGDEGKADLDLEYEF
;
A
#
# COMPACT_ATOMS: atom_id res chain seq x y z
N MET A 1 -3.26 -12.54 -12.42
CA MET A 1 -2.44 -11.32 -12.41
C MET A 1 -2.55 -10.65 -11.05
N LEU A 2 -1.44 -10.41 -10.37
CA LEU A 2 -1.36 -9.71 -9.09
C LEU A 2 -0.56 -8.41 -9.24
N LEU A 3 -1.25 -7.28 -9.11
CA LEU A 3 -0.63 -5.96 -9.08
C LEU A 3 -0.64 -5.43 -7.65
N THR A 4 0.45 -4.79 -7.20
CA THR A 4 0.46 -4.14 -5.89
C THR A 4 0.61 -2.63 -6.00
N VAL A 5 -0.14 -1.89 -5.18
CA VAL A 5 -0.04 -0.44 -5.09
C VAL A 5 0.32 -0.05 -3.67
N SER A 6 1.60 0.30 -3.48
CA SER A 6 2.16 0.73 -2.20
C SER A 6 2.36 2.24 -2.12
N GLY A 7 2.52 2.75 -0.89
CA GLY A 7 2.90 4.14 -0.68
C GLY A 7 2.35 4.76 0.61
N PRO A 8 2.86 5.94 1.00
CA PRO A 8 2.43 6.58 2.23
C PRO A 8 1.00 7.13 2.13
N PRO A 9 0.37 7.49 3.26
CA PRO A 9 -0.91 8.16 3.29
C PRO A 9 -0.91 9.44 2.46
N GLY A 10 -1.99 9.69 1.71
CA GLY A 10 -2.12 10.87 0.84
C GLY A 10 -1.35 10.78 -0.48
N SER A 11 -0.69 9.66 -0.78
CA SER A 11 -0.01 9.47 -2.07
C SER A 11 -0.95 9.30 -3.26
N GLY A 12 -2.23 8.95 -3.03
CA GLY A 12 -3.19 8.66 -4.10
C GLY A 12 -3.38 7.17 -4.40
N LYS A 13 -2.70 6.28 -3.65
CA LYS A 13 -2.78 4.81 -3.84
C LYS A 13 -4.19 4.25 -3.95
N SER A 14 -5.10 4.53 -3.02
CA SER A 14 -6.45 3.96 -3.05
C SER A 14 -7.24 4.35 -4.31
N THR A 15 -7.14 5.61 -4.75
CA THR A 15 -7.77 6.05 -6.01
C THR A 15 -7.12 5.39 -7.22
N THR A 16 -5.79 5.30 -7.25
CA THR A 16 -5.09 4.68 -8.38
C THR A 16 -5.31 3.17 -8.43
N ALA A 17 -5.38 2.48 -7.29
CA ALA A 17 -5.62 1.05 -7.22
C ALA A 17 -7.03 0.67 -7.71
N GLU A 18 -8.06 1.43 -7.31
CA GLU A 18 -9.43 1.27 -7.81
C GLU A 18 -9.49 1.44 -9.34
N LEU A 19 -8.89 2.52 -9.85
CA LEU A 19 -8.84 2.77 -11.30
C LEU A 19 -8.05 1.70 -12.08
N LEU A 20 -6.98 1.16 -11.48
CA LEU A 20 -6.16 0.12 -12.09
C LEU A 20 -6.91 -1.21 -12.14
N ALA A 21 -7.63 -1.54 -11.06
CA ALA A 21 -8.50 -2.72 -11.00
C ALA A 21 -9.59 -2.66 -12.07
N ASP A 22 -10.26 -1.51 -12.20
CA ASP A 22 -11.26 -1.27 -13.27
C ASP A 22 -10.66 -1.39 -14.68
N ALA A 23 -9.44 -0.91 -14.90
CA ALA A 23 -8.78 -0.92 -16.20
C ALA A 23 -8.42 -2.34 -16.67
N PHE A 24 -8.05 -3.22 -15.75
CA PHE A 24 -7.64 -4.60 -16.03
C PHE A 24 -8.70 -5.66 -15.70
N ASP A 25 -9.91 -5.26 -15.27
CA ASP A 25 -10.99 -6.16 -14.83
C ASP A 25 -10.53 -7.10 -13.70
N LEU A 26 -9.83 -6.53 -12.71
CA LEU A 26 -9.29 -7.23 -11.54
C LEU A 26 -10.12 -6.92 -10.29
N ASP A 27 -10.08 -7.81 -9.30
CA ASP A 27 -10.59 -7.51 -7.96
C ASP A 27 -9.72 -6.45 -7.26
N HIS A 28 -10.30 -5.66 -6.36
CA HIS A 28 -9.56 -4.66 -5.59
C HIS A 28 -9.62 -5.00 -4.10
N VAL A 29 -8.46 -5.28 -3.50
CA VAL A 29 -8.33 -5.54 -2.06
C VAL A 29 -7.54 -4.40 -1.43
N SER A 30 -8.18 -3.67 -0.52
CA SER A 30 -7.51 -2.62 0.26
C SER A 30 -7.26 -3.03 1.70
N GLY A 31 -6.08 -2.71 2.23
CA GLY A 31 -5.76 -2.92 3.65
C GLY A 31 -6.68 -2.14 4.58
N GLY A 32 -7.26 -1.03 4.11
CA GLY A 32 -8.29 -0.31 4.86
C GLY A 32 -9.57 -1.12 5.01
N ASP A 33 -9.99 -1.85 3.98
CA ASP A 33 -11.20 -2.68 4.01
C ASP A 33 -10.97 -3.93 4.87
N ILE A 34 -9.82 -4.60 4.72
CA ILE A 34 -9.42 -5.72 5.59
C ILE A 34 -9.36 -5.29 7.06
N PHE A 35 -8.84 -4.08 7.35
CA PHE A 35 -8.84 -3.54 8.72
C PHE A 35 -10.25 -3.37 9.28
N ARG A 36 -11.21 -2.93 8.46
CA ARG A 36 -12.62 -2.80 8.87
C ARG A 36 -13.28 -4.16 9.07
N GLU A 37 -13.00 -5.13 8.21
CA GLU A 37 -13.46 -6.51 8.39
C GLU A 37 -12.95 -7.10 9.70
N LEU A 38 -11.66 -6.94 10.01
CA LEU A 38 -11.07 -7.39 11.28
C LEU A 38 -11.70 -6.71 12.50
N ALA A 39 -12.04 -5.42 12.37
CA ALA A 39 -12.77 -4.69 13.42
C ALA A 39 -14.15 -5.31 13.66
N ASP A 40 -14.91 -5.53 12.58
CA ASP A 40 -16.26 -6.10 12.63
C ASP A 40 -16.26 -7.54 13.17
N GLU A 41 -15.31 -8.38 12.75
CA GLU A 41 -15.11 -9.75 13.26
C GLU A 41 -14.88 -9.80 14.78
N ARG A 42 -14.22 -8.77 15.32
CA ARG A 42 -13.93 -8.63 16.76
C ARG A 42 -14.97 -7.81 17.51
N GLY A 43 -16.02 -7.35 16.82
CA GLY A 43 -17.12 -6.59 17.42
C GLY A 43 -16.76 -5.15 17.80
N TYR A 44 -15.78 -4.55 17.13
CA TYR A 44 -15.39 -3.14 17.30
C TYR A 44 -15.83 -2.29 16.11
N THR A 45 -16.15 -1.03 16.36
CA THR A 45 -16.21 -0.05 15.27
C THR A 45 -14.80 0.23 14.73
N PRO A 46 -14.64 0.69 13.47
CA PRO A 46 -13.32 1.04 12.94
C PRO A 46 -12.55 2.06 13.79
N LEU A 47 -13.26 2.99 14.44
CA LEU A 47 -12.66 3.99 15.32
C LEU A 47 -12.14 3.37 16.62
N GLU A 48 -12.89 2.45 17.23
CA GLU A 48 -12.45 1.74 18.44
C GLU A 48 -11.28 0.81 18.13
N PHE A 49 -11.35 0.11 17.00
CA PHE A 49 -10.29 -0.79 16.57
C PHE A 49 -9.00 -0.04 16.24
N ASN A 50 -9.09 1.15 15.64
CA ASN A 50 -7.93 2.00 15.39
C ASN A 50 -7.22 2.43 16.69
N LYS A 51 -7.98 2.82 17.72
CA LYS A 51 -7.39 3.12 19.05
C LYS A 51 -6.76 1.90 19.70
N LEU A 52 -7.36 0.72 19.51
CA LEU A 52 -6.80 -0.52 20.03
C LEU A 52 -5.49 -0.89 19.31
N ALA A 53 -5.41 -0.66 18.00
CA ALA A 53 -4.20 -0.88 17.20
C ALA A 53 -3.04 0.04 17.61
N GLU A 54 -3.31 1.24 18.14
CA GLU A 54 -2.27 2.12 18.69
C GLU A 54 -1.58 1.55 19.93
N GLU A 55 -2.22 0.61 20.64
CA GLU A 55 -1.70 0.02 21.89
C GLU A 55 -1.37 -1.48 21.75
N ASN A 56 -1.81 -2.12 20.67
CA ASN A 56 -1.63 -3.55 20.43
C ASN A 56 -1.15 -3.85 19.00
N ASP A 57 0.15 -4.11 18.89
CA ASP A 57 0.82 -4.45 17.65
C ASP A 57 0.31 -5.76 17.00
N GLU A 58 -0.38 -6.63 17.74
CA GLU A 58 -1.00 -7.84 17.16
C GLU A 58 -2.04 -7.50 16.09
N ILE A 59 -2.71 -6.35 16.19
CA ILE A 59 -3.70 -5.93 15.19
C ILE A 59 -3.03 -5.61 13.86
N ASP A 60 -1.92 -4.87 13.89
CA ASP A 60 -1.13 -4.58 12.69
C ASP A 60 -0.62 -5.91 12.08
N ARG A 61 -0.11 -6.82 12.91
CA ARG A 61 0.36 -8.14 12.45
C ARG A 61 -0.73 -9.00 11.85
N ASP A 62 -1.93 -9.00 12.42
CA ASP A 62 -3.07 -9.76 11.90
C ASP A 62 -3.56 -9.20 10.56
N LEU A 63 -3.51 -7.87 10.39
CA LEU A 63 -3.77 -7.22 9.12
C LEU A 63 -2.73 -7.63 8.07
N ASP A 64 -1.44 -7.49 8.41
CA ASP A 64 -0.34 -7.80 7.49
C ASP A 64 -0.34 -9.28 7.09
N ARG A 65 -0.63 -10.20 8.04
CA ARG A 65 -0.80 -11.64 7.76
C ARG A 65 -1.94 -11.89 6.78
N ARG A 66 -3.11 -11.28 6.99
CA ARG A 66 -4.27 -11.48 6.09
C ARG A 66 -4.01 -10.92 4.70
N LEU A 67 -3.34 -9.78 4.59
CA LEU A 67 -2.93 -9.21 3.30
C LEU A 67 -1.92 -10.10 2.58
N ARG A 68 -0.97 -10.68 3.30
CA ARG A 68 -0.02 -11.65 2.74
C ARG A 68 -0.71 -12.94 2.30
N ASP A 69 -1.61 -13.48 3.12
CA ASP A 69 -2.37 -14.68 2.77
C ASP A 69 -3.13 -14.47 1.46
N ILE A 70 -3.82 -13.34 1.32
CA ILE A 70 -4.49 -12.96 0.06
C ILE A 70 -3.49 -12.89 -1.09
N ALA A 71 -2.34 -12.22 -0.90
CA ALA A 71 -1.33 -12.08 -1.95
C ALA A 71 -0.73 -13.42 -2.42
N VAL A 72 -0.71 -14.44 -1.56
CA VAL A 72 -0.14 -15.76 -1.86
C VAL A 72 -1.18 -16.75 -2.37
N THR A 73 -2.46 -16.58 -2.04
CA THR A 73 -3.51 -17.55 -2.38
C THR A 73 -4.51 -17.09 -3.43
N GLU A 74 -4.57 -15.79 -3.70
CA GLU A 74 -5.51 -15.20 -4.64
C GLU A 74 -4.78 -14.59 -5.84
N ASP A 75 -5.45 -14.64 -6.99
CA ASP A 75 -4.99 -14.16 -8.28
C ASP A 75 -6.03 -13.18 -8.85
N ASP A 76 -5.65 -12.44 -9.89
CA ASP A 76 -6.52 -11.53 -10.63
C ASP A 76 -7.02 -10.35 -9.76
N LEU A 77 -6.11 -9.75 -9.01
CA LEU A 77 -6.40 -8.66 -8.08
C LEU A 77 -5.34 -7.56 -8.05
N VAL A 78 -5.77 -6.38 -7.60
CA VAL A 78 -4.94 -5.26 -7.18
C VAL A 78 -4.93 -5.19 -5.65
N LEU A 79 -3.75 -5.37 -5.05
CA LEU A 79 -3.55 -5.28 -3.60
C LEU A 79 -3.05 -3.88 -3.22
N GLU A 80 -3.85 -3.15 -2.45
CA GLU A 80 -3.52 -1.80 -1.97
C GLU A 80 -3.26 -1.80 -0.47
N SER A 81 -2.04 -1.46 -0.07
CA SER A 81 -1.72 -1.21 1.33
C SER A 81 -0.41 -0.41 1.41
N ARG A 82 0.06 -0.06 2.61
CA ARG A 82 1.39 0.55 2.72
C ARG A 82 2.51 -0.44 2.35
N LEU A 83 2.35 -1.69 2.75
CA LEU A 83 3.33 -2.77 2.60
C LEU A 83 3.01 -3.72 1.43
N ALA A 84 2.01 -3.45 0.58
CA ALA A 84 1.49 -4.44 -0.37
C ALA A 84 2.57 -5.12 -1.22
N GLY A 85 3.53 -4.36 -1.75
CA GLY A 85 4.65 -4.92 -2.52
C GLY A 85 5.59 -5.80 -1.68
N TRP A 86 5.83 -5.42 -0.43
CA TRP A 86 6.60 -6.22 0.51
C TRP A 86 5.85 -7.48 0.96
N LEU A 87 4.52 -7.42 1.12
CA LEU A 87 3.73 -8.59 1.56
C LEU A 87 3.53 -9.60 0.44
N ALA A 88 3.38 -9.12 -0.80
CA ALA A 88 3.24 -9.98 -1.97
C ALA A 88 4.57 -10.59 -2.43
N GLY A 89 5.69 -9.89 -2.24
CA GLY A 89 7.01 -10.41 -2.60
C GLY A 89 7.11 -10.83 -4.07
N ASP A 90 7.49 -12.09 -4.29
CA ASP A 90 7.66 -12.70 -5.61
C ASP A 90 6.35 -13.12 -6.27
N GLU A 91 5.25 -13.18 -5.52
CA GLU A 91 3.92 -13.51 -6.06
C GLU A 91 3.34 -12.36 -6.88
N ALA A 92 3.78 -11.11 -6.62
CA ALA A 92 3.35 -9.97 -7.41
C ALA A 92 3.99 -9.98 -8.81
N ASP A 93 3.15 -9.85 -9.84
CA ASP A 93 3.58 -9.66 -11.23
C ASP A 93 4.17 -8.25 -11.43
N PHE A 94 3.64 -7.24 -10.73
CA PHE A 94 4.15 -5.88 -10.81
C PHE A 94 3.90 -5.08 -9.52
N LYS A 95 4.92 -4.37 -9.05
CA LYS A 95 4.92 -3.64 -7.77
C LYS A 95 5.06 -2.13 -7.98
N PHE A 96 4.02 -1.38 -7.67
CA PHE A 96 4.00 0.08 -7.75
C PHE A 96 4.27 0.75 -6.40
N TRP A 97 5.10 1.80 -6.41
CA TRP A 97 5.21 2.75 -5.29
C TRP A 97 4.73 4.13 -5.70
N LEU A 98 3.67 4.61 -5.06
CA LEU A 98 3.15 5.97 -5.28
C LEU A 98 3.53 6.87 -4.12
N ASP A 99 4.09 8.04 -4.43
CA ASP A 99 4.42 9.05 -3.42
C ASP A 99 4.13 10.48 -3.90
N ALA A 100 4.13 11.42 -2.97
CA ALA A 100 4.08 12.84 -3.21
C ALA A 100 4.81 13.58 -2.08
N PRO A 101 5.25 14.84 -2.28
CA PRO A 101 5.85 15.61 -1.21
C PRO A 101 4.94 15.67 0.04
N ALA A 102 5.50 15.54 1.24
CA ALA A 102 4.74 15.44 2.48
C ALA A 102 3.73 16.58 2.71
N ALA A 103 4.03 17.80 2.22
CA ALA A 103 3.09 18.91 2.25
C ALA A 103 1.86 18.66 1.36
N VAL A 104 2.06 18.18 0.12
CA VAL A 104 0.97 17.84 -0.81
C VAL A 104 0.13 16.69 -0.25
N ARG A 105 0.79 15.67 0.32
CA ARG A 105 0.08 14.55 0.98
C ARG A 105 -0.74 15.04 2.17
N GLY A 106 -0.18 15.93 2.99
CA GLY A 106 -0.88 16.56 4.10
C GLY A 106 -2.07 17.39 3.67
N GLU A 107 -1.96 18.19 2.59
CA GLU A 107 -3.07 18.93 1.99
C GLU A 107 -4.20 17.98 1.57
N ARG A 108 -3.89 16.92 0.83
CA ARG A 108 -4.89 15.91 0.41
C ARG A 108 -5.59 15.23 1.59
N ILE A 109 -4.84 14.92 2.66
CA ILE A 109 -5.38 14.31 3.88
C ILE A 109 -6.26 15.33 4.63
N ALA A 110 -5.81 16.57 4.75
CA ALA A 110 -6.55 17.65 5.40
C ALA A 110 -7.88 17.94 4.70
N ASP A 111 -7.89 17.99 3.37
CA ASP A 111 -9.10 18.17 2.58
C ASP A 111 -10.09 17.01 2.78
N ARG A 112 -9.60 15.77 2.86
CA ARG A 112 -10.43 14.57 3.07
C ARG A 112 -11.02 14.49 4.48
N GLU A 113 -10.25 14.91 5.48
CA GLU A 113 -10.58 14.71 6.90
C GLU A 113 -11.03 15.99 7.62
N ASP A 114 -11.20 17.09 6.90
CA ASP A 114 -11.54 18.43 7.43
C ASP A 114 -10.58 18.86 8.56
N LYS A 115 -9.27 18.84 8.25
CA LYS A 115 -8.18 19.17 9.19
C LYS A 115 -7.34 20.35 8.70
N ASP A 116 -6.50 20.90 9.59
CA ASP A 116 -5.46 21.85 9.20
C ASP A 116 -4.34 21.14 8.39
N PRO A 117 -3.92 21.65 7.22
CA PRO A 117 -2.90 21.02 6.39
C PRO A 117 -1.54 20.82 7.07
N VAL A 118 -1.07 21.81 7.82
CA VAL A 118 0.23 21.72 8.51
C VAL A 118 0.17 20.65 9.58
N ARG A 119 -0.91 20.63 10.36
CA ARG A 119 -1.14 19.60 11.38
C ARG A 119 -1.26 18.21 10.76
N ALA A 120 -2.01 18.06 9.66
CA ALA A 120 -2.16 16.79 8.96
C ALA A 120 -0.81 16.28 8.41
N THR A 121 0.05 17.16 7.88
CA THR A 121 1.41 16.81 7.47
C THR A 121 2.24 16.28 8.64
N GLU A 122 2.27 16.99 9.77
CA GLU A 122 3.12 16.61 10.91
C GLU A 122 2.63 15.34 11.61
N GLU A 123 1.32 15.18 11.81
CA GLU A 123 0.72 13.94 12.33
C GLU A 123 1.04 12.74 11.42
N THR A 124 0.95 12.94 10.10
CA THR A 124 1.22 11.89 9.11
C THR A 124 2.69 11.48 9.08
N LYS A 125 3.63 12.44 9.13
CA LYS A 125 5.07 12.14 9.22
C LYS A 125 5.42 11.38 10.50
N ALA A 126 4.84 11.78 11.63
CA ALA A 126 5.08 11.11 12.91
C ALA A 126 4.58 9.66 12.86
N ARG A 127 3.39 9.45 12.28
CA ARG A 127 2.83 8.11 12.05
C ARG A 127 3.73 7.26 11.15
N GLU A 128 4.18 7.80 10.01
CA GLU A 128 5.07 7.10 9.08
C GLU A 128 6.40 6.70 9.72
N ALA A 129 6.99 7.58 10.53
CA ALA A 129 8.23 7.25 11.23
C ALA A 129 8.03 6.13 12.25
N SER A 130 6.90 6.13 12.95
CA SER A 130 6.54 5.06 13.89
C SER A 130 6.26 3.73 13.18
N GLU A 131 5.55 3.75 12.06
CA GLU A 131 5.26 2.55 11.26
C GLU A 131 6.55 1.97 10.65
N ALA A 132 7.43 2.82 10.09
CA ALA A 132 8.71 2.37 9.57
C ALA A 132 9.56 1.65 10.62
N GLN A 133 9.54 2.13 11.88
CA GLN A 133 10.24 1.44 12.97
C GLN A 133 9.59 0.07 13.27
N ARG A 134 8.26 -0.01 13.26
CA ARG A 134 7.56 -1.29 13.50
C ARG A 134 7.86 -2.31 12.40
N TYR A 135 7.89 -1.90 11.14
CA TYR A 135 8.20 -2.79 10.01
C TYR A 135 9.62 -3.35 10.10
N GLU A 136 10.59 -2.51 10.46
CA GLU A 136 11.97 -2.95 10.72
C GLU A 136 12.02 -3.92 11.91
N ASP A 137 11.35 -3.60 13.03
CA ASP A 137 11.41 -4.40 14.25
C ASP A 137 10.70 -5.76 14.14
N TYR A 138 9.62 -5.85 13.34
CA TYR A 138 8.81 -7.06 13.23
C TYR A 138 9.22 -7.95 12.07
N TYR A 139 9.64 -7.33 10.97
CA TYR A 139 9.82 -7.98 9.69
C TYR A 139 11.17 -7.69 9.06
N GLU A 140 12.07 -6.93 9.70
CA GLU A 140 13.35 -6.53 9.09
C GLU A 140 13.16 -5.82 7.73
N ILE A 141 12.00 -5.19 7.53
CA ILE A 141 11.65 -4.45 6.31
C ILE A 141 12.01 -2.98 6.49
N ASP A 142 12.99 -2.51 5.72
CA ASP A 142 13.18 -1.08 5.49
C ASP A 142 12.18 -0.60 4.44
N ILE A 143 11.05 -0.05 4.89
CA ILE A 143 10.01 0.53 4.01
C ILE A 143 10.53 1.65 3.09
N ARG A 144 11.72 2.19 3.36
CA ARG A 144 12.36 3.20 2.51
C ARG A 144 13.18 2.59 1.38
N ASP A 145 13.44 1.28 1.41
CA ASP A 145 14.02 0.57 0.30
C ASP A 145 12.96 0.41 -0.79
N LEU A 146 13.10 1.26 -1.82
CA LEU A 146 12.20 1.26 -2.96
C LEU A 146 12.70 0.38 -4.10
N THR A 147 13.84 -0.32 -3.94
CA THR A 147 14.44 -1.11 -5.01
C THR A 147 13.62 -2.34 -5.38
N ILE A 148 12.69 -2.75 -4.52
CA ILE A 148 11.75 -3.84 -4.77
C ILE A 148 10.59 -3.46 -5.72
N TYR A 149 10.39 -2.16 -5.97
CA TYR A 149 9.28 -1.67 -6.77
C TYR A 149 9.72 -1.44 -8.21
N ASP A 150 8.95 -1.99 -9.14
CA ASP A 150 9.22 -1.93 -10.57
C ASP A 150 8.95 -0.52 -11.13
N LEU A 151 8.01 0.21 -10.53
CA LEU A 151 7.74 1.60 -10.89
C LEU A 151 7.39 2.47 -9.68
N SER A 152 8.21 3.52 -9.47
CA SER A 152 8.01 4.53 -8.43
C SER A 152 7.58 5.87 -9.04
N VAL A 153 6.42 6.40 -8.62
CA VAL A 153 5.76 7.55 -9.27
C VAL A 153 5.47 8.66 -8.27
N ASN A 154 5.94 9.87 -8.59
CA ASN A 154 5.56 11.09 -7.87
C ASN A 154 4.20 11.62 -8.37
N THR A 155 3.12 11.29 -7.66
CA THR A 155 1.74 11.66 -8.00
C THR A 155 1.41 13.13 -7.79
N ALA A 156 2.33 13.96 -7.30
CA ALA A 156 2.11 15.42 -7.23
C ALA A 156 2.39 16.14 -8.56
N ARG A 157 2.98 15.43 -9.53
CA ARG A 157 3.34 16.01 -10.84
C ARG A 157 2.19 15.93 -11.85
N TRP A 158 1.26 15.01 -11.65
CA TRP A 158 0.23 14.63 -12.61
C TRP A 158 -1.13 14.50 -11.94
N ASN A 159 -2.20 14.56 -12.73
CA ASN A 159 -3.54 14.23 -12.25
C ASN A 159 -3.72 12.69 -12.18
N PRO A 160 -4.78 12.19 -11.52
CA PRO A 160 -4.99 10.75 -11.38
C PRO A 160 -5.04 9.99 -12.70
N ASP A 161 -5.70 10.54 -13.73
CA ASP A 161 -5.82 9.91 -15.06
C ASP A 161 -4.45 9.69 -15.72
N ALA A 162 -3.57 10.71 -15.70
CA ALA A 162 -2.24 10.56 -16.27
C ALA A 162 -1.34 9.62 -15.45
N VAL A 163 -1.54 9.52 -14.14
CA VAL A 163 -0.87 8.50 -13.31
C VAL A 163 -1.32 7.11 -13.74
N LEU A 164 -2.64 6.91 -13.89
CA LEU A 164 -3.21 5.66 -14.36
C LEU A 164 -2.65 5.27 -15.74
N ASP A 165 -2.67 6.18 -16.71
CA ASP A 165 -2.17 5.91 -18.06
C ASP A 165 -0.71 5.40 -18.05
N MET A 166 0.15 5.98 -17.20
CA MET A 166 1.54 5.52 -17.06
C MET A 166 1.64 4.12 -16.45
N LEU A 167 0.82 3.83 -15.43
CA LEU A 167 0.78 2.52 -14.79
C LEU A 167 0.24 1.44 -15.75
N VAL A 168 -0.87 1.72 -16.44
CA VAL A 168 -1.44 0.83 -17.46
C VAL A 168 -0.42 0.55 -18.55
N THR A 169 0.23 1.58 -19.09
CA THR A 169 1.29 1.40 -20.10
C THR A 169 2.42 0.51 -19.58
N ALA A 170 2.83 0.68 -18.32
CA ALA A 170 3.89 -0.13 -17.74
C ALA A 170 3.51 -1.62 -17.63
N VAL A 171 2.26 -1.92 -17.24
CA VAL A 171 1.75 -3.30 -17.18
C VAL A 171 1.56 -3.90 -18.57
N GLU A 172 0.97 -3.15 -19.51
CA GLU A 172 0.70 -3.66 -20.86
C GLU A 172 1.97 -3.94 -21.68
N GLU A 173 3.04 -3.17 -21.44
CA GLU A 173 4.32 -3.32 -22.13
C GLU A 173 5.31 -4.22 -21.35
N TYR A 174 4.92 -4.74 -20.18
CA TYR A 174 5.74 -5.69 -19.42
C TYR A 174 5.77 -7.06 -20.11
N ASP A 175 6.96 -7.60 -20.34
CA ASP A 175 7.20 -8.88 -20.99
C ASP A 175 8.11 -9.75 -20.10
N ASP A 176 7.52 -10.78 -19.49
CA ASP A 176 8.18 -11.70 -18.55
C ASP A 176 9.30 -12.51 -19.21
N ASP A 177 9.21 -12.80 -20.52
CA ASP A 177 10.26 -13.53 -21.24
C ASP A 177 11.57 -12.73 -21.34
N GLY A 178 11.49 -11.40 -21.19
CA GLY A 178 12.61 -10.47 -21.25
C GLY A 178 13.00 -9.87 -19.91
N ASP A 179 12.39 -10.31 -18.80
CA ASP A 179 12.62 -9.70 -17.51
C ASP A 179 13.96 -10.12 -16.88
N GLU A 180 14.77 -9.12 -16.55
CA GLU A 180 16.06 -9.26 -15.84
C GLU A 180 16.05 -8.50 -14.50
N GLY A 181 14.91 -7.88 -14.15
CA GLY A 181 14.78 -6.87 -13.12
C GLY A 181 13.96 -7.27 -11.90
N LYS A 182 13.20 -8.38 -11.94
CA LYS A 182 12.43 -8.85 -10.77
C LYS A 182 13.33 -8.97 -9.54
N ALA A 183 13.01 -8.18 -8.52
CA ALA A 183 13.67 -8.28 -7.24
C ALA A 183 13.21 -9.56 -6.54
N ASP A 184 14.14 -10.50 -6.33
CA ASP A 184 13.89 -11.71 -5.54
C ASP A 184 13.72 -11.32 -4.07
N LEU A 185 12.49 -11.42 -3.57
CA LEU A 185 12.15 -11.21 -2.17
C LEU A 185 11.86 -12.56 -1.52
N ASP A 186 12.94 -13.25 -1.13
CA ASP A 186 12.84 -14.45 -0.30
C ASP A 186 12.49 -14.05 1.14
N LEU A 187 11.20 -13.76 1.34
CA LEU A 187 10.65 -13.36 2.63
C LEU A 187 10.53 -14.61 3.51
N GLU A 188 11.62 -15.00 4.18
CA GLU A 188 11.64 -16.03 5.25
C GLU A 188 10.84 -15.61 6.51
N TYR A 189 9.93 -14.65 6.41
CA TYR A 189 9.20 -14.09 7.55
C TYR A 189 7.97 -14.96 7.88
N GLU A 190 7.89 -15.43 9.12
CA GLU A 190 6.62 -15.88 9.70
C GLU A 190 5.78 -14.65 10.06
N PHE A 191 4.90 -14.23 9.13
CA PHE A 191 3.91 -13.18 9.38
C PHE A 191 2.79 -13.66 10.32
#